data_AF-A0A653J2M3-F1
#
_entry.id   AF-A0A653J2M3-F1
#
_cell.length_a   1.000
_cell.length_b   1.000
_cell.length_c   1.000
_cell.angle_alpha   90.00
_cell.angle_beta   90.00
_cell.angle_gamma   90.00
#
_symmetry.space_group_name_H-M   'P 1'
#
loop_
_entity.id
_entity.type
_entity.pdbx_description
1 polymer ?
#
loop_
_entity_poly.entity_id
_entity_poly.type
_entity_poly.pdbx_seq_one_letter_code
_entity_poly.pdbx_strand_id
1 'polypeptide(L)'
;MTSPDYPGVYAIVARGIVRRVTVGQRSDVELVEGIGVGASEAEVKSTFPSFREEPHKYEASPAKYLTAPNAEHSESALRFEIGHDGKVKAIHVGIMPELAYVEGCA
;
A
#
# COMPACT_ATOMS: atom_id res chain seq x y z
N MET A 1 -10.34 -3.93 -11.17
CA MET A 1 -10.28 -3.17 -12.45
C MET A 1 -8.96 -2.40 -12.47
N THR A 2 -8.22 -2.43 -13.57
CA THR A 2 -7.00 -1.64 -13.77
C THR A 2 -7.28 -0.43 -14.66
N SER A 3 -6.63 0.70 -14.41
CA SER A 3 -6.76 1.88 -15.27
C SER A 3 -5.88 1.74 -16.53
N PRO A 4 -6.38 2.01 -17.75
CA PRO A 4 -5.54 2.08 -18.95
C PRO A 4 -4.51 3.21 -18.87
N ASP A 5 -4.89 4.34 -18.25
CA ASP A 5 -4.03 5.53 -18.13
C ASP A 5 -3.00 5.39 -17.00
N TYR A 6 -3.22 4.44 -16.08
CA TYR A 6 -2.33 4.14 -14.97
C TYR A 6 -2.08 2.63 -14.87
N PRO A 7 -1.18 2.08 -15.72
CA PRO A 7 -0.79 0.69 -15.66
C PRO A 7 -0.33 0.28 -14.26
N GLY A 8 -0.71 -0.91 -13.81
CA GLY A 8 -0.36 -1.39 -12.46
C GLY A 8 -1.20 -0.78 -11.33
N VAL A 9 -2.11 0.18 -11.61
CA VAL A 9 -3.04 0.74 -10.63
C VAL A 9 -4.40 0.06 -10.73
N TYR A 10 -4.95 -0.38 -9.60
CA TYR A 10 -6.26 -1.02 -9.52
C TYR A 10 -7.02 -0.67 -8.24
N ALA A 11 -8.33 -0.90 -8.24
CA ALA A 11 -9.18 -0.63 -7.09
C ALA A 11 -10.01 -1.84 -6.64
N ILE A 12 -10.25 -1.91 -5.32
CA ILE A 12 -11.32 -2.69 -4.71
C ILE A 12 -12.56 -1.80 -4.65
N VAL A 13 -13.66 -2.30 -5.22
CA VAL A 13 -14.96 -1.62 -5.23
C VAL A 13 -15.95 -2.50 -4.50
N ALA A 14 -16.59 -1.97 -3.46
CA ALA A 14 -17.66 -2.64 -2.75
C ALA A 14 -18.94 -1.80 -2.88
N ARG A 15 -20.03 -2.43 -3.34
CA ARG A 15 -21.33 -1.77 -3.53
C ARG A 15 -21.27 -0.50 -4.38
N GLY A 16 -20.42 -0.50 -5.41
CA GLY A 16 -20.23 0.66 -6.31
C GLY A 16 -19.34 1.78 -5.74
N ILE A 17 -18.76 1.61 -4.54
CA ILE A 17 -17.88 2.60 -3.91
C ILE A 17 -16.44 2.07 -3.89
N VAL A 18 -15.49 2.91 -4.28
CA VAL A 18 -14.06 2.60 -4.17
C VAL A 18 -13.68 2.55 -2.68
N ARG A 19 -13.18 1.39 -2.24
CA ARG A 19 -12.75 1.14 -0.85
C ARG A 19 -11.24 1.20 -0.70
N ARG A 20 -10.52 0.87 -1.76
CA ARG A 20 -9.06 0.92 -1.80
C ARG A 20 -8.56 1.10 -3.23
N VAL A 21 -7.61 1.98 -3.41
CA VAL A 21 -6.77 2.06 -4.61
C VAL A 21 -5.41 1.46 -4.27
N THR A 22 -4.85 0.70 -5.19
CA THR A 22 -3.52 0.09 -5.07
C THR A 22 -2.68 0.50 -6.25
N VAL A 23 -1.49 1.03 -5.96
CA VAL A 23 -0.40 1.21 -6.90
C VAL A 23 0.50 -0.01 -6.76
N GLY A 24 0.39 -0.94 -7.70
CA GLY A 24 1.13 -2.20 -7.70
C GLY A 24 2.34 -2.17 -8.61
N GLN A 25 3.01 -3.33 -8.70
CA GLN A 25 4.15 -3.53 -9.58
C GLN A 25 3.83 -3.11 -11.04
N ARG A 26 4.82 -2.50 -11.70
CA ARG A 26 4.76 -1.94 -13.07
C ARG A 26 3.99 -0.61 -13.19
N SER A 27 3.70 0.05 -12.08
CA SER A 27 3.22 1.43 -12.07
C SER A 27 4.38 2.40 -11.84
N ASP A 28 4.38 3.51 -12.59
CA ASP A 28 5.29 4.63 -12.41
C ASP A 28 4.67 5.76 -11.56
N VAL A 29 3.48 5.54 -10.99
CA VAL A 29 2.82 6.47 -10.07
C VAL A 29 3.61 6.57 -8.75
N GLU A 30 3.91 7.79 -8.36
CA GLU A 30 4.53 8.14 -7.08
C GLU A 30 3.57 8.99 -6.23
N LEU A 31 3.77 8.94 -4.91
CA LEU A 31 3.17 9.90 -4.00
C LEU A 31 3.80 11.30 -4.17
N VAL A 32 3.16 12.33 -3.64
CA VAL A 32 3.69 13.71 -3.73
C VAL A 32 5.06 13.86 -3.05
N GLU A 33 5.36 12.99 -2.09
CA GLU A 33 6.64 12.89 -1.40
C GLU A 33 7.73 12.19 -2.23
N GLY A 34 7.43 11.71 -3.44
CA GLY A 34 8.37 10.99 -4.32
C GLY A 34 8.54 9.51 -3.97
N ILE A 35 7.64 8.95 -3.16
CA ILE A 35 7.66 7.51 -2.82
C ILE A 35 6.80 6.73 -3.81
N GLY A 36 7.44 5.83 -4.56
CA GLY A 36 6.80 4.90 -5.51
C GLY A 36 7.13 3.44 -5.22
N VAL A 37 6.68 2.55 -6.09
CA VAL A 37 7.11 1.15 -6.11
C VAL A 37 8.62 1.09 -6.36
N GLY A 38 9.34 0.27 -5.58
CA GLY A 38 10.79 0.13 -5.65
C GLY A 38 11.60 1.01 -4.70
N ALA A 39 10.96 2.01 -4.06
CA ALA A 39 11.54 2.78 -2.96
C ALA A 39 11.93 1.86 -1.80
N SER A 40 13.02 2.16 -1.11
CA SER A 40 13.51 1.37 0.02
C SER A 40 12.67 1.59 1.28
N GLU A 41 12.62 0.59 2.16
CA GLU A 41 12.01 0.72 3.49
C GLU A 41 12.58 1.94 4.27
N ALA A 42 13.88 2.23 4.10
CA ALA A 42 14.53 3.37 4.75
C ALA A 42 13.99 4.72 4.26
N GLU A 43 13.77 4.89 2.95
CA GLU A 43 13.16 6.09 2.39
C GLU A 43 11.72 6.27 2.88
N VAL A 44 10.95 5.18 2.93
CA VAL A 44 9.59 5.20 3.47
C VAL A 44 9.59 5.63 4.95
N LYS A 45 10.45 5.05 5.77
CA LYS A 45 10.55 5.40 7.21
C LYS A 45 11.05 6.82 7.45
N SER A 46 11.95 7.30 6.61
CA SER A 46 12.42 8.69 6.68
C SER A 46 11.30 9.68 6.35
N THR A 47 10.45 9.33 5.38
CA THR A 47 9.35 10.19 4.92
C THR A 47 8.14 10.09 5.84
N PHE A 48 7.85 8.89 6.36
CA PHE A 48 6.68 8.56 7.16
C PHE A 48 7.07 7.91 8.50
N PRO A 49 7.73 8.65 9.42
CA PRO A 49 8.31 8.08 10.64
C PRO A 49 7.28 7.56 11.65
N SER A 50 6.01 7.97 11.52
CA SER A 50 4.93 7.57 12.42
C SER A 50 4.22 6.27 12.00
N PHE A 51 4.63 5.65 10.88
CA PHE A 51 3.95 4.45 10.38
C PHE A 51 4.30 3.25 11.24
N ARG A 52 3.28 2.47 11.60
CA ARG A 52 3.44 1.27 12.40
C ARG A 52 3.84 0.09 11.52
N GLU A 53 4.75 -0.74 12.03
CA GLU A 53 5.20 -1.95 11.34
C GLU A 53 4.36 -3.16 11.77
N GLU A 54 3.92 -3.95 10.79
CA GLU A 54 3.22 -5.21 11.02
C GLU A 54 3.87 -6.30 10.14
N PRO A 55 4.16 -7.51 10.65
CA PRO A 55 4.73 -8.58 9.83
C PRO A 55 3.86 -8.88 8.58
N HIS A 56 4.51 -9.23 7.47
CA HIS A 56 3.78 -9.65 6.29
C HIS A 56 3.04 -10.97 6.56
N LYS A 57 1.83 -11.15 6.00
CA LYS A 57 1.02 -12.35 6.32
C LYS A 57 1.57 -13.63 5.70
N TYR A 58 2.29 -13.52 4.59
CA TYR A 58 2.72 -14.68 3.78
C TYR A 58 4.21 -14.71 3.46
N GLU A 59 4.93 -13.62 3.68
CA GLU A 59 6.35 -13.51 3.36
C GLU A 59 7.10 -13.34 4.67
N ALA A 60 8.23 -14.04 4.82
CA ALA A 60 9.05 -13.89 6.00
C ALA A 60 9.75 -12.52 6.00
N SER A 61 10.27 -12.14 7.17
CA SER A 61 11.17 -10.99 7.30
C SER A 61 12.25 -11.02 6.19
N PRO A 62 12.53 -9.88 5.52
CA PRO A 62 12.19 -8.51 5.92
C PRO A 62 10.80 -8.02 5.50
N ALA A 63 10.00 -8.82 4.80
CA ALA A 63 8.70 -8.39 4.30
C ALA A 63 7.75 -7.97 5.44
N LYS A 64 7.06 -6.84 5.25
CA LYS A 64 6.19 -6.23 6.27
C LYS A 64 5.20 -5.25 5.64
N TYR A 65 4.29 -4.77 6.47
CA TYR A 65 3.46 -3.62 6.17
C TYR A 65 3.87 -2.43 7.02
N LEU A 66 3.85 -1.25 6.40
CA LEU A 66 3.98 0.03 7.09
C LEU A 66 2.64 0.75 6.95
N THR A 67 1.89 0.88 8.03
CA THR A 67 0.52 1.42 8.01
C THR A 67 0.46 2.78 8.70
N ALA A 68 -0.23 3.75 8.10
CA ALA A 68 -0.46 5.06 8.71
C ALA A 68 -1.28 4.93 10.02
N PRO A 69 -0.98 5.75 11.04
CA PRO A 69 -1.64 5.65 12.34
C PRO A 69 -3.15 5.96 12.28
N ASN A 70 -3.59 6.77 11.31
CA ASN A 70 -5.00 7.12 11.15
C ASN A 70 -5.87 5.99 10.58
N ALA A 71 -5.27 4.85 10.18
CA ALA A 71 -6.01 3.67 9.71
C ALA A 71 -7.00 3.10 10.75
N GLU A 72 -6.75 3.37 12.04
CA GLU A 72 -7.60 2.90 13.14
C GLU A 72 -8.91 3.69 13.28
N HIS A 73 -9.02 4.88 12.66
CA HIS A 73 -10.12 5.82 12.89
C HIS A 73 -11.24 5.74 11.84
N SER A 74 -11.30 4.65 11.06
CA SER A 74 -12.20 4.53 9.89
C SER A 74 -11.99 5.60 8.82
N GLU A 75 -10.86 6.30 8.86
CA GLU A 75 -10.45 7.28 7.86
C GLU A 75 -9.68 6.61 6.72
N SER A 76 -9.61 7.30 5.58
CA SER A 76 -8.72 6.89 4.50
C SER A 76 -7.27 6.99 4.96
N ALA A 77 -6.52 5.91 4.81
CA ALA A 77 -5.16 5.78 5.29
C ALA A 77 -4.26 5.14 4.22
N LEU A 78 -2.97 5.45 4.35
CA LEU A 78 -1.90 4.91 3.53
C LEU A 78 -1.34 3.64 4.17
N ARG A 79 -1.03 2.65 3.35
CA ARG A 79 -0.31 1.44 3.76
C ARG A 79 0.68 1.03 2.68
N PHE A 80 1.95 0.90 3.04
CA PHE A 80 2.96 0.30 2.17
C PHE A 80 3.04 -1.19 2.44
N GLU A 81 3.26 -1.94 1.37
CA GLU A 81 3.68 -3.34 1.43
C GLU A 81 5.16 -3.40 1.02
N ILE A 82 6.00 -3.86 1.95
CA ILE A 82 7.44 -4.05 1.75
C ILE A 82 7.68 -5.52 1.44
N GLY A 83 8.34 -5.79 0.31
CA GLY A 83 8.70 -7.13 -0.13
C GLY A 83 9.92 -7.69 0.58
N HIS A 84 10.26 -8.95 0.28
CA HIS A 84 11.45 -9.63 0.81
C HIS A 84 12.78 -8.97 0.41
N ASP A 85 12.77 -8.10 -0.61
CA ASP A 85 13.93 -7.32 -1.06
C ASP A 85 14.11 -6.00 -0.29
N GLY A 86 13.24 -5.74 0.69
CA GLY A 86 13.27 -4.52 1.51
C GLY A 86 12.78 -3.27 0.78
N LYS A 87 12.05 -3.45 -0.33
CA LYS A 87 11.51 -2.35 -1.14
C LYS A 87 9.98 -2.38 -1.17
N VAL A 88 9.38 -1.24 -1.47
CA VAL A 88 7.94 -1.10 -1.68
C VAL A 88 7.52 -1.94 -2.88
N LYS A 89 6.71 -3.00 -2.66
CA LYS A 89 6.08 -3.79 -3.72
C LYS A 89 4.70 -3.25 -4.13
N ALA A 90 4.01 -2.61 -3.19
CA ALA A 90 2.71 -1.98 -3.44
C ALA A 90 2.45 -0.84 -2.46
N ILE A 91 1.65 0.12 -2.90
CA ILE A 91 1.12 1.23 -2.10
C ILE A 91 -0.40 1.12 -2.10
N HIS A 92 -1.01 1.14 -0.92
CA HIS A 92 -2.46 1.09 -0.77
C HIS A 92 -2.98 2.35 -0.12
N VAL A 93 -4.04 2.92 -0.70
CA VAL A 93 -4.81 4.02 -0.10
C VAL A 93 -6.25 3.58 0.00
N GLY A 94 -6.81 3.58 1.21
CA GLY A 94 -8.18 3.15 1.42
C GLY A 94 -8.55 3.11 2.89
N ILE A 95 -9.62 2.41 3.19
CA ILE A 95 -10.22 2.35 4.52
C ILE A 95 -10.25 0.92 5.05
N MET A 96 -10.21 0.79 6.38
CA MET A 96 -10.37 -0.52 7.02
C MET A 96 -11.82 -1.04 6.85
N PRO A 97 -12.01 -2.37 6.75
CA PRO A 97 -10.99 -3.42 6.75
C PRO A 97 -10.29 -3.65 5.38
N GLU A 98 -10.81 -3.12 4.28
CA GLU A 98 -10.31 -3.40 2.93
C GLU A 98 -8.85 -2.97 2.71
N LEU A 99 -8.41 -1.93 3.40
CA LEU A 99 -7.00 -1.48 3.42
C LEU A 99 -6.05 -2.63 3.79
N ALA A 100 -6.44 -3.49 4.73
CA ALA A 100 -5.61 -4.56 5.28
C ALA A 100 -5.75 -5.91 4.55
N TYR A 101 -6.49 -5.97 3.43
CA TYR A 101 -6.60 -7.18 2.62
C TYR A 101 -5.27 -7.44 1.88
N VAL A 102 -4.77 -8.67 1.94
CA VAL A 102 -3.59 -9.07 1.17
C VAL A 102 -4.06 -9.41 -0.24
N GLU A 103 -3.34 -8.92 -1.25
CA GLU A 103 -3.60 -9.01 -2.70
C GLU A 103 -4.88 -9.75 -3.15
N GLY A 104 -5.78 -9.02 -3.81
CA GLY A 104 -6.74 -9.60 -4.75
C GLY A 104 -7.89 -10.46 -4.19
N CYS A 105 -7.95 -10.75 -2.88
CA CYS A 105 -9.13 -11.38 -2.29
C CYS A 105 -10.30 -10.38 -2.24
N ALA A 106 -11.04 -10.33 -3.35
CA ALA A 106 -12.43 -9.92 -3.43
C ALA A 106 -13.31 -11.18 -3.54
#